data_AF-A0A510E0B9-F1
#
_entry.id   AF-A0A510E0B9-F1
#
_cell.length_a   1.000
_cell.length_b   1.000
_cell.length_c   1.000
_cell.angle_alpha   90.00
_cell.angle_beta   90.00
_cell.angle_gamma   90.00
#
_symmetry.space_group_name_H-M   'P 1'
#
loop_
_entity.id
_entity.type
_entity.pdbx_description
1 polymer ?
#
loop_
_entity_poly.entity_id
_entity_poly.type
_entity_poly.pdbx_seq_one_letter_code
_entity_poly.pdbx_strand_id
1 'polypeptide(L)'
;MEKLVKFIETNDNVGTVAPVTCYYSMPEKIMYAGAVFSSFMRRTISLYNGFPCKSLEGKTIDADVFANSYMFRKEALMKAGVIPWKRIP
;
A
#
# COMPACT_ATOMS: atom_id res chain seq x y z
N MET A 1 -9.82 -6.93 7.06
CA MET A 1 -10.13 -7.21 5.64
C MET A 1 -11.42 -6.54 5.19
N GLU A 2 -12.55 -6.73 5.88
CA GLU A 2 -13.85 -6.13 5.50
C GLU A 2 -13.79 -4.61 5.22
N LYS A 3 -13.07 -3.84 6.05
CA LYS A 3 -12.90 -2.38 5.83
C LYS A 3 -12.22 -2.05 4.49
N LEU A 4 -11.21 -2.84 4.08
CA LEU A 4 -10.49 -2.65 2.81
C LEU A 4 -11.36 -3.02 1.62
N VAL A 5 -12.08 -4.14 1.72
CA VAL A 5 -13.04 -4.61 0.70
C VAL A 5 -14.11 -3.53 0.49
N LYS A 6 -14.75 -3.08 1.57
CA LYS A 6 -15.75 -2.02 1.50
C LYS A 6 -15.17 -0.74 0.90
N PHE A 7 -13.97 -0.33 1.31
CA PHE A 7 -13.35 0.88 0.78
C PHE A 7 -13.06 0.78 -0.71
N ILE A 8 -12.50 -0.33 -1.19
CA ILE A 8 -12.22 -0.46 -2.63
C ILE A 8 -13.53 -0.55 -3.41
N GLU A 9 -14.55 -1.27 -2.95
CA GLU A 9 -15.85 -1.38 -3.62
C GLU A 9 -16.61 -0.05 -3.71
N THR A 10 -16.57 0.79 -2.67
CA THR A 10 -17.28 2.08 -2.67
C THR A 10 -16.56 3.18 -3.44
N ASN A 11 -15.27 3.01 -3.77
CA ASN A 11 -14.46 4.03 -4.43
C ASN A 11 -13.96 3.50 -5.79
N ASP A 12 -14.73 3.77 -6.85
CA ASP A 12 -14.43 3.30 -8.20
C ASP A 12 -13.16 3.90 -8.83
N ASN A 13 -12.70 5.03 -8.30
CA ASN A 13 -11.43 5.64 -8.68
C ASN A 13 -10.20 4.97 -8.02
N VAL A 14 -10.39 4.04 -7.08
CA VAL A 14 -9.30 3.36 -6.38
C VAL A 14 -9.04 1.98 -6.99
N GLY A 15 -7.88 1.83 -7.63
CA GLY A 15 -7.46 0.58 -8.28
C GLY A 15 -6.73 -0.40 -7.34
N THR A 16 -6.09 0.10 -6.28
CA THR A 16 -5.26 -0.70 -5.36
C THR A 16 -5.44 -0.21 -3.92
N VAL A 17 -5.54 -1.12 -2.95
CA VAL A 17 -5.56 -0.80 -1.52
C VAL A 17 -4.70 -1.76 -0.72
N ALA A 18 -4.17 -1.31 0.42
CA ALA A 18 -3.38 -2.15 1.31
C ALA A 18 -3.68 -1.81 2.78
N PRO A 19 -3.57 -2.77 3.71
CA PRO A 19 -3.57 -2.47 5.13
C PRO A 19 -2.27 -1.78 5.54
N VAL A 20 -2.36 -0.95 6.58
CA VAL A 20 -1.18 -0.59 7.38
C VAL A 20 -0.77 -1.82 8.18
N THR A 21 0.52 -2.14 8.14
CA THR A 21 1.10 -3.27 8.87
C THR A 21 1.85 -2.77 10.10
N CYS A 22 1.63 -3.42 11.24
CA CYS A 22 2.33 -3.16 12.49
C CYS A 22 3.39 -4.24 12.74
N TYR A 23 4.41 -3.95 13.55
CA TYR A 23 5.44 -4.94 13.89
C TYR A 23 4.83 -6.08 14.71
N TYR A 24 5.20 -7.33 14.40
CA TYR A 24 4.81 -8.49 15.22
C TYR A 24 5.36 -8.41 16.65
N SER A 25 6.61 -7.96 16.80
CA SER A 25 7.26 -7.81 18.11
C SER A 25 6.84 -6.55 18.88
N MET A 26 6.29 -5.55 18.18
CA MET A 26 5.83 -4.29 18.76
C MET A 26 4.51 -3.87 18.08
N PRO A 27 3.37 -4.49 18.44
CA PRO A 27 2.09 -4.30 17.72
C PRO A 27 1.56 -2.86 17.73
N GLU A 28 2.03 -2.05 18.67
CA GLU A 28 1.70 -0.62 18.78
C GLU A 28 2.40 0.24 17.73
N LYS A 29 3.42 -0.27 17.02
CA LYS A 29 4.23 0.49 16.07
C LYS A 29 4.03 0.03 14.63
N ILE A 30 3.91 1.00 13.74
CA ILE A 30 3.80 0.78 12.31
C ILE A 30 5.12 0.21 11.78
N MET A 31 5.02 -0.93 11.13
CA MET A 31 6.11 -1.54 10.35
C MET A 31 6.14 -0.95 8.95
N TYR A 32 4.99 -0.93 8.28
CA TYR A 32 4.90 -0.43 6.90
C TYR A 32 3.48 0.06 6.59
N ALA A 33 3.38 1.34 6.23
CA ALA A 33 2.12 1.98 5.82
C ALA A 33 2.05 2.24 4.30
N GLY A 34 3.11 1.90 3.56
CA GLY A 34 3.32 2.31 2.18
C GLY A 34 4.62 3.09 2.03
N ALA A 35 5.02 3.37 0.80
CA ALA A 35 6.14 4.23 0.51
C ALA A 35 5.86 5.12 -0.71
N VAL A 36 6.56 6.25 -0.77
CA VAL A 36 6.57 7.15 -1.92
C VAL A 36 7.94 7.15 -2.58
N PHE A 37 7.97 7.27 -3.91
CA PHE A 37 9.20 7.36 -4.68
C PHE A 37 9.58 8.84 -4.87
N SER A 38 10.66 9.27 -4.22
CA SER A 38 11.23 10.59 -4.48
C SER A 38 12.08 10.53 -5.74
N SER A 39 11.56 11.06 -6.84
CA SER A 39 12.30 11.21 -8.10
C SER A 39 13.52 12.13 -7.96
N PHE A 40 13.41 13.17 -7.13
CA PHE A 40 14.49 14.12 -6.85
C PHE A 40 15.63 13.45 -6.07
N MET A 41 15.32 12.72 -5.01
CA MET A 41 16.35 12.07 -4.17
C MET A 41 16.78 10.69 -4.70
N ARG A 42 16.07 10.14 -5.69
CA ARG A 42 16.22 8.76 -6.19
C ARG A 42 16.14 7.73 -5.05
N ARG A 43 15.17 7.92 -4.15
CA ARG A 43 14.98 7.08 -2.96
C ARG A 43 13.52 6.76 -2.74
N THR A 44 13.28 5.59 -2.16
CA THR A 44 11.98 5.19 -1.61
C THR A 44 11.89 5.69 -0.18
N ILE A 45 10.83 6.44 0.14
CA ILE A 45 10.58 6.98 1.47
C ILE A 45 9.45 6.17 2.10
N SER A 46 9.80 5.33 3.08
CA SER A 46 8.80 4.58 3.85
C SER A 46 7.97 5.52 4.72
N LEU A 47 6.66 5.49 4.55
CA LEU A 47 5.75 6.35 5.30
C LEU A 47 5.49 5.78 6.71
N TYR A 48 5.51 6.66 7.71
CA TYR A 48 5.09 6.39 9.09
C TYR A 48 5.80 5.21 9.79
N ASN A 49 6.97 4.76 9.32
CA ASN A 49 7.70 3.68 9.98
C ASN A 49 8.05 4.06 11.44
N GLY A 50 7.68 3.19 12.38
CA GLY A 50 7.92 3.37 13.82
C GLY A 50 6.90 4.26 14.53
N PHE A 51 5.95 4.88 13.81
CA PHE A 51 4.89 5.69 14.42
C PHE A 51 3.87 4.79 15.14
N PRO A 52 3.09 5.33 16.10
CA PRO A 52 2.01 4.57 16.74
C PRO A 52 0.95 4.14 15.72
N CYS A 53 0.55 2.87 15.69
CA CYS A 53 -0.47 2.37 14.76
C CYS A 53 -1.82 3.08 14.90
N LYS A 54 -2.20 3.44 16.14
CA LYS A 54 -3.42 4.21 16.42
C LYS A 54 -3.45 5.58 15.74
N SER A 55 -2.30 6.16 15.39
CA SER A 55 -2.23 7.48 14.75
C SER A 55 -2.84 7.50 13.33
N LEU A 56 -2.93 6.34 12.68
CA LEU A 56 -3.50 6.16 11.34
C LEU A 56 -4.89 5.51 11.37
N GLU A 57 -5.49 5.31 12.54
CA GLU A 57 -6.83 4.72 12.63
C GLU A 57 -7.87 5.60 11.91
N GLY A 58 -8.64 4.97 11.01
CA GLY A 58 -9.67 5.65 10.22
C GLY A 58 -9.14 6.57 9.12
N LYS A 59 -7.82 6.64 8.92
CA LYS A 59 -7.21 7.48 7.88
C LYS A 59 -6.88 6.66 6.64
N THR A 60 -6.98 7.32 5.49
CA THR A 60 -6.44 6.84 4.23
C THR A 60 -5.18 7.64 3.93
N ILE A 61 -4.17 6.96 3.39
CA ILE A 61 -2.90 7.55 2.99
C ILE A 61 -2.61 7.12 1.56
N ASP A 62 -2.20 8.09 0.75
CA ASP A 62 -1.78 7.83 -0.62
C ASP A 62 -0.30 7.41 -0.60
N ALA A 63 0.02 6.36 -1.36
CA ALA A 63 1.35 5.81 -1.48
C ALA A 63 1.58 5.32 -2.90
N ASP A 64 2.83 5.36 -3.35
CA ASP A 64 3.22 4.87 -4.69
C ASP A 64 3.38 3.35 -4.69
N VAL A 65 3.74 2.75 -3.56
CA VAL A 65 3.97 1.31 -3.45
C VAL A 65 3.59 0.73 -2.09
N PHE A 66 3.01 -0.46 -2.14
CA PHE A 66 2.66 -1.28 -0.98
C PHE A 66 3.58 -2.52 -0.91
N ALA A 67 3.71 -3.11 0.29
CA ALA A 67 4.52 -4.32 0.49
C ALA A 67 3.66 -5.44 1.07
N ASN A 68 3.91 -6.67 0.59
CA ASN A 68 3.45 -7.96 1.12
C ASN A 68 1.94 -8.26 1.13
N SER A 69 1.08 -7.26 1.37
CA SER A 69 -0.36 -7.41 1.49
C SER A 69 -1.06 -6.25 0.80
N TYR A 70 -1.72 -6.52 -0.32
CA TYR A 70 -2.51 -5.52 -1.05
C TYR A 70 -3.58 -6.22 -1.88
N MET A 71 -4.59 -5.47 -2.27
CA MET A 71 -5.69 -5.89 -3.13
C MET A 71 -5.71 -5.00 -4.37
N PHE A 72 -5.99 -5.60 -5.53
CA PHE A 72 -6.18 -4.89 -6.79
C PHE A 72 -7.61 -5.07 -7.30
N ARG A 73 -8.13 -4.04 -7.97
CA ARG A 73 -9.22 -4.24 -8.93
C ARG A 73 -8.69 -5.01 -10.14
N LYS A 74 -9.42 -6.04 -10.56
CA LYS A 74 -9.02 -6.92 -11.66
C LYS A 74 -8.77 -6.13 -12.95
N GLU A 75 -9.61 -5.15 -13.23
CA GLU A 75 -9.54 -4.28 -14.40
C GLU A 75 -8.26 -3.45 -14.42
N ALA A 76 -7.79 -2.98 -13.24
CA ALA A 76 -6.55 -2.23 -13.12
C ALA A 76 -5.33 -3.10 -13.46
N LEU A 77 -5.31 -4.35 -12.97
CA LEU A 77 -4.25 -5.31 -13.28
C LEU A 77 -4.22 -5.69 -14.76
N MET A 78 -5.39 -5.90 -15.37
CA MET A 78 -5.49 -6.20 -16.81
C MET A 78 -5.00 -5.03 -17.68
N LYS A 79 -5.28 -3.78 -17.30
CA LYS A 79 -4.82 -2.59 -18.02
C LYS A 79 -3.33 -2.32 -17.86
N ALA A 80 -2.80 -2.44 -16.65
CA ALA A 80 -1.38 -2.22 -16.39
C ALA A 80 -0.49 -3.28 -17.07
N GLY A 81 -1.06 -4.45 -17.33
CA GLY A 81 -0.32 -5.62 -17.78
C GLY A 81 0.37 -6.29 -16.59
N VAL A 82 0.38 -7.63 -16.59
CA VAL A 82 1.22 -8.37 -15.65
C VAL A 82 2.67 -8.16 -16.03
N ILE A 83 3.52 -7.82 -15.06
CA ILE A 83 4.97 -7.77 -15.30
C ILE A 83 5.38 -9.15 -15.83
N PRO A 84 5.91 -9.25 -17.05
CA PRO A 84 6.32 -10.54 -17.58
C PRO A 84 7.38 -11.13 -16.66
N TRP A 85 7.22 -12.39 -16.24
CA TRP A 85 8.21 -13.12 -15.45
C TRP A 85 9.56 -13.24 -16.18
N LYS A 86 9.54 -13.06 -17.50
CA LYS A 86 10.74 -12.94 -18.33
C LYS A 86 11.34 -11.54 -18.17
N ARG A 87 12.62 -11.52 -17.81
CA ARG A 87 13.44 -10.31 -17.76
C ARG A 87 13.31 -9.56 -19.08
N ILE A 88 12.87 -8.30 -19.04
CA ILE A 88 12.97 -7.39 -20.18
C ILE A 88 14.48 -7.19 -20.44
N PRO A 89 14.96 -7.32 -21.70
CA PRO A 89 16.40 -7.28 -22.03
C PRO A 89 17.12 -6.07 -21.44
#